data_AF-A0A3D4JAD4-F1
#
_entry.id   AF-A0A3D4JAD4-F1
#
_cell.length_a   1.000
_cell.length_b   1.000
_cell.length_c   1.000
_cell.angle_alpha   90.00
_cell.angle_beta   90.00
_cell.angle_gamma   90.00
#
_symmetry.space_group_name_H-M   'P 1'
#
loop_
_entity.id
_entity.type
_entity.pdbx_description
1 polymer ?
#
loop_
_entity_poly.entity_id
_entity_poly.type
_entity_poly.pdbx_seq_one_letter_code
_entity_poly.pdbx_strand_id
1 'polypeptide(L)'
;MPQYSMTPISNGTRLRTDHNTFASTITSYNRGQLIVGDEVWEAPADGTEVRRGDKWLRVTSVDGVNIVDRGWMAYIHKGVPICNNFQEIPDPDPDPTPVFPESFILTDPNGARAEYVFVRIIEE
;
A
#
# COMPACT_ATOMS: atom_id res chain seq x y z
N MET A 1 4.52 3.97 -3.73
CA MET A 1 4.92 4.07 -2.30
C MET A 1 4.66 2.70 -1.77
N PRO A 2 5.67 2.05 -1.16
CA PRO A 2 5.56 0.64 -0.82
C PRO A 2 4.36 0.43 0.09
N GLN A 3 3.53 -0.55 -0.26
CA GLN A 3 2.44 -1.00 0.59
C GLN A 3 2.87 -2.26 1.30
N TYR A 4 2.31 -2.51 2.47
CA TYR A 4 2.57 -3.71 3.25
C TYR A 4 1.26 -4.34 3.64
N SER A 5 1.24 -5.67 3.76
CA SER A 5 0.09 -6.39 4.27
C SER A 5 0.45 -7.32 5.42
N MET A 6 -0.52 -7.57 6.29
CA MET A 6 -0.44 -8.56 7.37
C MET A 6 -1.84 -9.05 7.76
N THR A 7 -1.92 -10.11 8.57
CA THR A 7 -3.19 -10.69 9.01
C THR A 7 -3.21 -10.93 10.52
N PRO A 8 -4.24 -10.48 11.27
CA PRO A 8 -4.33 -10.72 12.71
C PRO A 8 -4.41 -12.21 13.05
N ILE A 9 -3.65 -12.64 14.07
CA ILE A 9 -3.63 -14.02 14.57
C ILE A 9 -4.85 -14.29 15.46
N SER A 10 -5.36 -13.27 16.16
CA SER A 10 -6.47 -13.37 17.11
C SER A 10 -7.54 -12.28 16.88
N ASN A 11 -8.74 -12.54 17.43
CA ASN A 11 -9.82 -11.56 17.42
C ASN A 11 -9.53 -10.40 18.37
N GLY A 12 -10.03 -9.22 18.03
CA GLY A 12 -9.88 -8.02 18.87
C GLY A 12 -8.50 -7.36 18.76
N THR A 13 -7.79 -7.59 17.64
CA THR A 13 -6.50 -6.94 17.38
C THR A 13 -6.71 -5.45 17.17
N ARG A 14 -6.03 -4.61 17.97
CA ARG A 14 -6.37 -3.19 18.11
C ARG A 14 -5.62 -2.34 17.09
N LEU A 15 -6.35 -1.43 16.47
CA LEU A 15 -5.82 -0.27 15.79
C LEU A 15 -5.72 0.89 16.80
N ARG A 16 -4.57 1.54 16.85
CA ARG A 16 -4.27 2.59 17.84
C ARG A 16 -3.90 3.90 17.20
N THR A 17 -4.06 5.00 17.93
CA THR A 17 -3.66 6.33 17.46
C THR A 17 -2.14 6.48 17.32
N ASP A 18 -1.36 5.62 17.97
CA ASP A 18 0.10 5.65 17.94
C ASP A 18 0.70 4.23 18.13
N HIS A 19 1.97 4.05 17.78
CA HIS A 19 2.68 2.77 17.72
C HIS A 19 3.18 2.27 19.10
N ASN A 20 2.33 2.36 20.12
CA ASN A 20 2.66 1.97 21.50
C ASN A 20 1.48 1.33 22.26
N THR A 21 1.77 0.71 23.42
CA THR A 21 0.75 0.00 24.23
C THR A 21 -0.33 0.92 24.81
N PHE A 22 0.03 2.14 25.18
CA PHE A 22 -0.82 3.06 25.93
C PHE A 22 -1.66 3.99 25.05
N ALA A 23 -1.36 4.03 23.76
CA ALA A 23 -2.12 4.77 22.77
C ALA A 23 -3.60 4.33 22.74
N SER A 24 -4.48 5.32 22.58
CA SER A 24 -5.92 5.13 22.48
C SER A 24 -6.27 4.15 21.36
N THR A 25 -7.23 3.28 21.63
CA THR A 25 -7.75 2.35 20.62
C THR A 25 -8.76 3.08 19.75
N ILE A 26 -8.57 3.04 18.43
CA ILE A 26 -9.52 3.56 17.44
C ILE A 26 -10.62 2.52 17.23
N THR A 27 -10.22 1.29 16.91
CA THR A 27 -11.11 0.16 16.67
C THR A 27 -10.35 -1.17 16.83
N SER A 28 -11.01 -2.29 16.59
CA SER A 28 -10.42 -3.62 16.62
C SER A 28 -10.85 -4.47 15.44
N TYR A 29 -9.94 -5.31 14.97
CA TYR A 29 -10.14 -6.22 13.84
C TYR A 29 -10.05 -7.68 14.28
N ASN A 30 -10.66 -8.53 13.47
CA ASN A 30 -10.78 -9.96 13.74
C ASN A 30 -9.67 -10.75 13.06
N ARG A 31 -9.50 -12.00 13.53
CA ARG A 31 -8.57 -12.95 12.96
C ARG A 31 -8.87 -13.14 11.47
N GLY A 32 -7.81 -13.19 10.65
CA GLY A 32 -7.93 -13.54 9.24
C GLY A 32 -8.21 -12.37 8.31
N GLN A 33 -8.52 -11.18 8.81
CA GLN A 33 -8.74 -10.00 7.97
C GLN A 33 -7.43 -9.52 7.34
N LEU A 34 -7.48 -9.13 6.07
CA LEU A 34 -6.31 -8.60 5.37
C LEU A 34 -6.14 -7.13 5.74
N ILE A 35 -5.06 -6.82 6.43
CA ILE A 35 -4.69 -5.46 6.82
C ILE A 35 -3.65 -4.96 5.83
N VAL A 36 -3.89 -3.79 5.25
CA VAL A 36 -2.93 -3.12 4.35
C VAL A 36 -2.56 -1.77 4.93
N GLY A 37 -1.28 -1.41 4.80
CA GLY A 37 -0.74 -0.14 5.28
C GLY A 37 0.35 0.40 4.37
N ASP A 38 0.73 1.65 4.63
CA ASP A 38 1.65 2.43 3.79
C ASP A 38 2.94 2.85 4.52
N GLU A 39 3.06 2.52 5.81
CA GLU A 39 4.22 2.89 6.62
C GLU A 39 4.48 1.82 7.69
N VAL A 40 5.74 1.47 7.88
CA VAL A 40 6.20 0.53 8.89
C VAL A 40 7.11 1.25 9.85
N TRP A 41 6.83 1.12 11.14
CA TRP A 41 7.68 1.60 12.21
C TRP A 41 8.26 0.44 13.00
N GLU A 42 9.54 0.52 13.33
CA GLU A 42 10.25 -0.47 14.14
C GLU A 42 10.85 0.21 15.37
N ALA A 43 10.62 -0.39 16.54
CA ALA A 43 11.11 0.14 17.80
C ALA A 43 12.65 0.07 17.87
N PRO A 44 13.35 1.21 18.05
CA PRO A 44 14.81 1.25 18.01
C PRO A 44 15.45 0.72 19.30
N ALA A 45 14.73 0.75 20.41
CA ALA A 45 15.22 0.39 21.73
C ALA A 45 14.10 -0.19 22.60
N ASP A 46 14.48 -0.83 23.70
CA ASP A 46 13.54 -1.28 24.71
C ASP A 46 12.99 -0.10 25.51
N GLY A 47 11.69 -0.13 25.77
CA GLY A 47 10.99 0.82 26.62
C GLY A 47 9.83 0.17 27.37
N THR A 48 9.10 0.98 28.12
CA THR A 48 7.92 0.52 28.87
C THR A 48 6.77 0.09 27.95
N GLU A 49 6.66 0.76 26.81
CA GLU A 49 5.50 0.69 25.91
C GLU A 49 5.73 -0.21 24.69
N VAL A 50 7.00 -0.41 24.33
CA VAL A 50 7.50 -1.14 23.16
C VAL A 50 8.83 -1.80 23.52
N ARG A 51 9.20 -2.87 22.83
CA ARG A 51 10.53 -3.48 22.92
C ARG A 51 11.27 -3.34 21.60
N ARG A 52 12.60 -3.33 21.64
CA ARG A 52 13.43 -3.27 20.43
C ARG A 52 13.03 -4.41 19.47
N GLY A 53 12.77 -4.05 18.22
CA GLY A 53 12.32 -4.99 17.19
C GLY A 53 10.80 -5.23 17.15
N ASP A 54 10.01 -4.57 18.03
CA ASP A 54 8.57 -4.45 17.82
C ASP A 54 8.30 -3.72 16.51
N LYS A 55 7.33 -4.19 15.74
CA LYS A 55 6.98 -3.66 14.42
C LYS A 55 5.53 -3.29 14.37
N TRP A 56 5.25 -2.14 13.80
CA TRP A 56 3.91 -1.58 13.69
C TRP A 56 3.65 -1.12 12.26
N LEU A 57 2.46 -1.41 11.77
CA LEU A 57 1.99 -1.01 10.45
C LEU A 57 0.97 0.12 10.60
N ARG A 58 1.16 1.21 9.86
CA ARG A 58 0.17 2.27 9.73
C ARG A 58 -0.89 1.84 8.72
N VAL A 59 -2.08 1.52 9.21
CA VAL A 59 -3.15 0.89 8.43
C VAL A 59 -3.88 1.93 7.58
N THR A 60 -4.12 1.58 6.31
CA THR A 60 -4.85 2.39 5.32
C THR A 60 -6.10 1.70 4.82
N SER A 61 -6.14 0.37 4.79
CA SER A 61 -7.33 -0.40 4.40
C SER A 61 -7.40 -1.76 5.07
N VAL A 62 -8.62 -2.29 5.16
CA VAL A 62 -8.91 -3.62 5.69
C VAL A 62 -9.88 -4.32 4.74
N ASP A 63 -9.55 -5.55 4.34
CA ASP A 63 -10.31 -6.36 3.37
C ASP A 63 -10.66 -5.58 2.08
N GLY A 64 -9.74 -4.73 1.63
CA GLY A 64 -9.90 -3.87 0.44
C GLY A 64 -10.70 -2.59 0.66
N VAL A 65 -11.22 -2.34 1.87
CA VAL A 65 -11.97 -1.13 2.22
C VAL A 65 -11.05 -0.13 2.89
N ASN A 66 -10.93 1.06 2.31
CA ASN A 66 -10.16 2.16 2.90
C ASN A 66 -10.79 2.60 4.23
N ILE A 67 -9.95 2.80 5.24
CA ILE A 67 -10.38 3.28 6.55
C ILE A 67 -10.16 4.80 6.65
N VAL A 68 -11.09 5.49 7.30
CA VAL A 68 -11.04 6.96 7.47
C VAL A 68 -10.01 7.31 8.56
N ASP A 69 -10.13 6.67 9.72
CA ASP A 69 -9.25 6.89 10.85
C ASP A 69 -8.02 5.97 10.76
N ARG A 70 -6.97 6.49 10.11
CA ARG A 70 -5.68 5.79 10.02
C ARG A 70 -5.04 5.69 11.40
N GLY A 71 -4.37 4.57 11.65
CA GLY A 71 -3.69 4.32 12.91
C GLY A 71 -2.66 3.21 12.80
N TRP A 72 -2.08 2.84 13.94
CA TRP A 72 -1.03 1.85 14.05
C TRP A 72 -1.56 0.53 14.58
N MET A 73 -1.20 -0.55 13.91
CA MET A 73 -1.47 -1.92 14.36
C MET A 73 -0.16 -2.67 14.51
N ALA A 74 -0.01 -3.37 15.63
CA ALA A 74 1.21 -4.13 15.88
C ALA A 74 1.27 -5.39 15.00
N TYR A 75 2.39 -5.56 14.30
CA TYR A 75 2.80 -6.84 13.76
C TYR A 75 3.48 -7.68 14.87
N ILE A 76 4.43 -7.06 15.59
CA ILE A 76 5.11 -7.63 16.75
C ILE A 76 4.94 -6.66 17.91
N HIS A 77 4.49 -7.17 19.06
CA HIS A 77 4.25 -6.40 20.25
C HIS A 77 4.88 -7.02 21.49
N LYS A 78 5.79 -6.30 22.16
CA LYS A 78 6.59 -6.77 23.30
C LYS A 78 7.29 -8.11 23.02
N GLY A 79 7.73 -8.32 21.77
CA GLY A 79 8.34 -9.55 21.29
C GLY A 79 7.37 -10.70 20.99
N VAL A 80 6.06 -10.46 21.05
CA VAL A 80 5.02 -11.45 20.70
C VAL A 80 4.42 -11.10 19.34
N PRO A 81 4.35 -12.04 18.39
CA PRO A 81 3.67 -11.81 17.12
C PRO A 81 2.17 -11.65 17.35
N ILE A 82 1.61 -10.55 16.82
CA ILE A 82 0.18 -10.21 16.88
C ILE A 82 -0.48 -10.48 15.53
N CYS A 83 0.25 -10.20 14.44
CA CYS A 83 -0.15 -10.53 13.08
C CYS A 83 0.84 -11.53 12.46
N ASN A 84 0.44 -12.17 11.35
CA ASN A 84 1.28 -13.04 10.53
C ASN A 84 1.23 -12.60 9.06
N ASN A 85 1.93 -13.34 8.19
CA ASN A 85 1.96 -13.10 6.74
C ASN A 85 2.38 -11.68 6.35
N PHE A 86 3.31 -11.10 7.12
CA PHE A 86 3.81 -9.76 6.82
C PHE A 86 4.60 -9.78 5.51
N GLN A 87 4.18 -8.97 4.54
CA GLN A 87 4.82 -8.87 3.23
C GLN A 87 4.71 -7.47 2.66
N GLU A 88 5.72 -7.06 1.89
CA GLU A 88 5.67 -5.89 1.03
C GLU A 88 4.87 -6.24 -0.24
N ILE A 89 3.91 -5.39 -0.57
CA ILE A 89 3.12 -5.46 -1.80
C ILE A 89 3.92 -4.66 -2.84
N PRO A 90 4.37 -5.31 -3.93
CA PRO A 90 5.09 -4.61 -4.98
C PRO A 90 4.23 -3.49 -5.55
N ASP A 91 4.83 -2.33 -5.81
CA ASP A 91 4.18 -1.28 -6.59
C ASP A 91 3.74 -1.90 -7.94
N PRO A 92 2.52 -1.60 -8.44
CA PRO A 92 2.13 -2.07 -9.76
C PRO A 92 3.15 -1.57 -10.78
N ASP A 93 3.52 -2.43 -11.73
CA ASP A 93 4.33 -2.01 -12.87
C ASP A 93 3.70 -0.75 -13.48
N PRO A 94 4.49 0.26 -13.86
CA PRO A 94 3.94 1.44 -14.49
C PRO A 94 3.12 1.01 -15.71
N ASP A 95 1.88 1.50 -15.80
CA ASP A 95 1.08 1.31 -17.00
C ASP A 95 1.93 1.67 -18.21
N PRO A 96 1.98 0.83 -19.26
CA PRO A 96 2.76 1.15 -20.44
C PRO A 96 2.28 2.50 -20.96
N THR A 97 3.17 3.49 -20.99
CA THR A 97 2.88 4.78 -21.60
C THR A 97 2.32 4.50 -22.99
N PRO A 98 1.08 4.91 -23.33
CA PRO A 98 0.56 4.68 -24.66
C PRO A 98 1.47 5.39 -25.66
N VAL A 99 2.21 4.60 -26.45
CA VAL A 99 3.02 5.11 -27.55
C VAL A 99 2.06 5.44 -28.68
N PHE A 100 1.65 6.70 -28.75
CA PHE A 100 0.95 7.20 -29.92
C PHE A 100 1.95 7.25 -31.08
N PRO A 101 1.66 6.67 -32.25
CA PRO A 101 2.58 6.69 -33.37
C PRO A 101 2.85 8.13 -33.79
N GLU A 102 4.10 8.43 -34.21
CA GLU A 102 4.47 9.76 -34.70
C GLU A 102 3.79 10.06 -36.05
N SER A 103 3.56 9.03 -36.85
CA SER A 103 2.80 9.11 -38.09
C SER A 103 2.15 7.78 -38.46
N PHE A 104 1.20 7.82 -39.38
CA PHE A 104 0.79 6.61 -40.10
C PHE A 104 0.72 6.88 -41.60
N ILE A 105 0.95 5.83 -42.39
CA ILE A 105 0.97 5.90 -43.84
C ILE A 105 -0.29 5.24 -44.40
N LEU A 106 -1.08 6.01 -45.14
CA LEU A 106 -2.19 5.50 -45.93
C LEU A 106 -1.68 5.23 -47.35
N THR A 107 -1.88 4.01 -47.83
CA THR A 107 -1.59 3.65 -49.23
C THR A 107 -2.91 3.40 -49.94
N ASP A 108 -3.16 4.08 -51.04
CA ASP A 108 -4.35 3.84 -51.86
C ASP A 108 -4.19 2.56 -52.71
N PRO A 109 -5.28 2.02 -53.27
CA PRO A 109 -5.21 0.82 -54.13
C PRO A 109 -4.38 1.01 -55.42
N ASN A 110 -4.08 2.26 -55.81
CA ASN A 110 -3.26 2.59 -56.98
C ASN A 110 -1.76 2.77 -56.64
N GLY A 111 -1.39 2.60 -55.37
CA GLY A 111 -0.02 2.71 -54.87
C GLY A 111 0.42 4.11 -54.44
N ALA A 112 -0.46 5.12 -54.46
CA ALA A 112 -0.18 6.44 -53.93
C ALA A 112 -0.11 6.40 -52.40
N ARG A 113 0.85 7.12 -51.80
CA ARG A 113 1.08 7.14 -50.35
C ARG A 113 0.86 8.53 -49.80
N ALA A 114 0.11 8.62 -48.70
CA ALA A 114 -0.03 9.82 -47.88
C ALA A 114 0.47 9.51 -46.47
N GLU A 115 1.35 10.35 -45.94
CA GLU A 115 1.80 10.27 -44.55
C GLU A 115 1.01 11.29 -43.71
N TYR A 116 0.41 10.81 -42.63
CA TYR A 116 -0.29 11.63 -41.65
C TYR A 116 0.57 11.70 -40.40
N VAL A 117 1.21 12.84 -40.18
CA VAL A 117 2.03 13.13 -39.00
C VAL A 117 1.13 13.64 -37.89
N PHE A 118 1.26 13.04 -36.70
CA PHE A 118 0.50 13.45 -35.53
C PHE A 118 1.30 14.47 -34.71
N VAL A 119 0.68 15.61 -34.41
CA VAL A 119 1.28 16.64 -33.56
C VAL A 119 0.57 16.62 -32.21
N ARG A 120 1.30 16.32 -31.14
CA ARG A 120 0.78 16.42 -29.78
C ARG A 120 0.71 17.88 -29.37
N ILE A 121 -0.50 18.38 -29.09
CA ILE A 121 -0.72 19.69 -28.47
C ILE A 121 -0.86 19.45 -26.96
N ILE A 122 -0.04 20.13 -26.15
CA ILE A 122 -0.18 20.17 -24.68
C ILE A 122 -0.75 21.54 -24.36
N GLU A 123 -1.98 21.60 -23.87
CA GLU A 123 -2.57 22.84 -23.34
C GLU A 123 -2.14 22.97 -21.86
N GLU A 124 -1.71 24.17 -21.46
CA GLU A 124 -1.29 24.50 -20.08
C GLU A 124 -2.47 24.62 -19.10
#